data_AF-X1B8F7-F1
#
_entry.id   AF-X1B8F7-F1
#
_cell.length_a   1.000
_cell.length_b   1.000
_cell.length_c   1.000
_cell.angle_alpha   90.00
_cell.angle_beta   90.00
_cell.angle_gamma   90.00
#
_symmetry.space_group_name_H-M   'P 1'
#
loop_
_entity.id
_entity.type
_entity.pdbx_description
1 polymer ?
#
loop_
_entity_poly.entity_id
_entity_poly.type
_entity_poly.pdbx_seq_one_letter_code
_entity_poly.pdbx_strand_id
1 'polypeptide(L)' 'CNEVDINSDGKIDFKDYCLWAGNWLQQGPNLDGDITGNGIVDLADLKALVSHWIQTCEE' A
#
# COMPACT_ATOMS: atom_id res chain seq x y z
N CYS A 1 6.92 2.35 7.01
CA CYS A 1 5.63 1.82 7.49
C CYS A 1 4.47 2.67 6.98
N ASN A 2 4.48 3.99 7.19
CA ASN A 2 3.36 4.88 6.81
C ASN A 2 2.84 4.72 5.38
N GLU A 3 3.71 4.49 4.38
CA GLU A 3 3.25 4.32 2.98
C GLU A 3 2.63 2.94 2.69
N VAL A 4 2.98 1.92 3.49
CA VAL A 4 2.51 0.54 3.29
C VAL A 4 1.30 0.21 4.17
N ASP A 5 1.19 0.86 5.31
CA ASP A 5 -0.02 0.89 6.16
C ASP A 5 -1.01 1.91 5.57
N ILE A 6 -1.61 1.53 4.45
CA ILE A 6 -2.49 2.38 3.65
C ILE A 6 -3.70 2.82 4.47
N ASN A 7 -4.18 1.94 5.36
CA ASN A 7 -5.36 2.23 6.20
C ASN A 7 -5.03 2.93 7.53
N SER A 8 -3.74 3.06 7.86
CA SER A 8 -3.21 3.71 9.08
C SER A 8 -3.70 3.07 10.38
N ASP A 9 -3.85 1.74 10.43
CA ASP A 9 -4.23 1.00 11.65
C ASP A 9 -3.05 0.31 12.37
N GLY A 10 -1.82 0.61 11.95
CA GLY A 10 -0.58 0.11 12.53
C GLY A 10 -0.25 -1.33 12.12
N LYS A 11 -1.02 -1.92 11.19
CA LYS A 11 -0.84 -3.29 10.73
C LYS A 11 -0.79 -3.31 9.22
N ILE A 12 0.05 -4.18 8.67
CA ILE A 12 0.11 -4.43 7.23
C ILE A 12 -0.61 -5.74 6.99
N ASP A 13 -1.89 -5.65 6.65
CA ASP A 13 -2.79 -6.79 6.51
C ASP A 13 -3.73 -6.70 5.28
N PHE A 14 -4.78 -7.54 5.28
CA PHE A 14 -5.73 -7.59 4.18
C PHE A 14 -6.51 -6.30 3.96
N LYS A 15 -6.63 -5.42 4.95
CA LYS A 15 -7.28 -4.12 4.76
C LYS A 15 -6.46 -3.23 3.83
N ASP A 16 -5.14 -3.19 4.00
CA ASP A 16 -4.25 -2.45 3.11
C ASP A 16 -4.30 -3.03 1.70
N TYR A 17 -4.28 -4.36 1.59
CA TYR A 17 -4.46 -5.03 0.30
C TYR A 17 -5.79 -4.67 -0.36
N CYS A 18 -6.90 -4.59 0.39
CA CYS A 18 -8.21 -4.23 -0.18
C CYS A 18 -8.23 -2.80 -0.70
N LEU A 19 -7.59 -1.85 0.00
CA LEU A 19 -7.47 -0.47 -0.46
C LEU A 19 -6.60 -0.39 -1.73
N TRP A 20 -5.43 -1.03 -1.71
CA TRP A 20 -4.55 -1.13 -2.87
C TRP A 20 -5.27 -1.74 -4.09
N ALA A 21 -5.97 -2.85 -3.91
CA ALA A 21 -6.70 -3.53 -4.99
C ALA A 21 -7.88 -2.68 -5.51
N GLY A 22 -8.50 -1.88 -4.64
CA GLY A 22 -9.54 -0.93 -5.03
C GLY A 22 -9.03 0.18 -5.96
N ASN A 23 -7.75 0.54 -5.85
CA ASN A 23 -7.10 1.57 -6.68
C ASN A 23 -6.28 0.98 -7.84
N TRP A 24 -6.42 -0.30 -8.16
CA TRP A 24 -5.63 -0.98 -9.18
C TRP A 24 -5.64 -0.25 -10.53
N LEU A 25 -4.44 0.03 -11.07
CA LEU A 25 -4.18 0.79 -12.31
C LEU A 25 -4.63 2.26 -12.30
N GLN A 26 -5.02 2.79 -11.15
CA GLN A 26 -5.27 4.22 -11.01
C GLN A 26 -3.96 4.99 -11.22
N GLN A 27 -4.06 6.16 -11.84
CA GLN A 27 -2.93 7.03 -12.16
C GLN A 27 -3.20 8.45 -11.66
N GLY A 28 -2.14 9.12 -11.22
CA GLY A 28 -2.23 10.49 -10.69
C GLY A 28 -1.35 10.73 -9.47
N PRO A 29 -1.36 11.95 -8.93
CA PRO A 29 -0.64 12.27 -7.71
C PRO A 29 -1.40 11.79 -6.46
N ASN A 30 -0.65 11.43 -5.42
CA ASN A 30 -1.18 11.10 -4.07
C ASN A 30 -2.27 10.01 -4.09
N LEU A 31 -1.98 8.88 -4.73
CA LEU A 31 -2.90 7.74 -4.78
C LEU A 31 -2.72 6.85 -3.56
N ASP A 32 -3.83 6.46 -2.94
CA ASP A 32 -3.82 5.40 -1.94
C ASP A 32 -3.39 4.08 -2.62
N GLY A 33 -2.31 3.47 -2.14
CA GLY A 33 -1.74 2.26 -2.71
C GLY A 33 -0.63 2.47 -3.75
N ASP A 34 -0.27 3.71 -4.12
CA ASP A 34 0.98 4.00 -4.85
C ASP A 34 2.15 4.07 -3.85
N ILE A 35 2.54 2.89 -3.37
CA ILE A 35 3.57 2.70 -2.35
C ILE A 35 4.95 3.09 -2.89
N THR A 36 5.17 2.98 -4.20
CA THR A 36 6.45 3.33 -4.83
C THR A 36 6.56 4.81 -5.19
N GLY A 37 5.44 5.55 -5.14
CA GLY A 37 5.37 6.97 -5.48
C GLY A 37 5.63 7.25 -6.97
N ASN A 38 5.34 6.28 -7.84
CA ASN A 38 5.63 6.37 -9.27
C ASN A 38 4.45 6.98 -10.09
N GLY A 39 3.34 7.27 -9.42
CA GLY A 39 2.12 7.85 -9.99
C GLY A 39 1.16 6.83 -10.60
N ILE A 40 1.36 5.53 -10.38
CA ILE A 40 0.47 4.45 -10.81
C ILE A 40 0.41 3.34 -9.75
N VAL A 41 -0.80 2.88 -9.42
CA VAL A 41 -0.97 1.71 -8.54
C VAL A 41 -0.83 0.42 -9.36
N ASP A 42 0.31 -0.26 -9.24
CA ASP A 42 0.65 -1.46 -10.01
C ASP A 42 1.34 -2.57 -9.19
N LEU A 43 1.92 -3.56 -9.90
CA LEU A 43 2.58 -4.70 -9.26
C LEU A 43 3.84 -4.32 -8.45
N ALA A 44 4.48 -3.19 -8.76
CA ALA A 44 5.61 -2.70 -7.99
C ALA A 44 5.17 -2.34 -6.56
N ASP A 45 4.00 -1.72 -6.42
CA ASP A 45 3.42 -1.42 -5.12
C ASP A 45 3.00 -2.69 -4.39
N LEU A 46 2.39 -3.65 -5.08
CA LEU A 46 2.07 -4.94 -4.47
C LEU A 46 3.33 -5.63 -3.93
N LYS A 47 4.42 -5.59 -4.70
CA LYS A 47 5.70 -6.18 -4.28
C LYS A 47 6.22 -5.50 -3.00
N ALA A 48 6.10 -4.18 -2.90
CA ALA A 48 6.46 -3.45 -1.69
C ALA A 48 5.54 -3.85 -0.52
N LEU A 49 4.23 -3.89 -0.73
CA LEU A 49 3.25 -4.31 0.27
C LEU A 49 3.53 -5.72 0.82
N VAL A 50 3.73 -6.71 -0.06
CA VAL A 50 3.97 -8.10 0.38
C VAL A 50 5.35 -8.28 1.02
N SER A 51 6.32 -7.39 0.76
CA SER A 51 7.62 -7.43 1.43
C SER A 51 7.54 -7.07 2.92
N HIS A 52 6.46 -6.38 3.30
CA HIS A 52 6.16 -6.01 4.68
C HIS A 52 4.95 -6.76 5.26
N TRP A 53 4.47 -7.80 4.57
CA TRP A 53 3.26 -8.53 4.96
C TRP A 53 3.33 -9.07 6.40
N ILE A 54 2.25 -8.87 7.18
CA ILE A 54 2.11 -9.32 8.58
C ILE A 54 3.08 -8.60 9.54
N GLN A 55 3.79 -7.55 9.09
CA GLN A 55 4.52 -6.68 10.00
C GLN A 55 3.55 -5.73 10.72
N THR A 56 3.83 -5.48 12.00
CA THR A 56 3.23 -4.39 12.76
C THR A 56 4.19 -3.21 12.77
N CYS A 57 3.67 -2.01 12.54
CA CYS A 57 4.43 -0.79 12.68
C CYS A 57 4.47 -0.44 14.16
N GLU A 58 5.55 -0.80 14.87
CA GLU A 58 5.80 -0.25 16.21
C GLU A 58 6.20 1.23 16.08
N GLU A 59 5.72 2.06 17.01
CA GLU A 59 5.99 3.51 17.09
C GLU A 59 7.49 3.85 17.10
#